data_AF-A0A9D3Q2V3-F1
#
_entry.id   AF-A0A9D3Q2V3-F1
#
_cell.length_a   1.000
_cell.length_b   1.000
_cell.length_c   1.000
_cell.angle_alpha   90.00
_cell.angle_beta   90.00
_cell.angle_gamma   90.00
#
_symmetry.space_group_name_H-M   'P 1'
#
loop_
_entity.id
_entity.type
_entity.pdbx_description
1 polymer ?
#
loop_
_entity_poly.entity_id
_entity_poly.type
_entity_poly.pdbx_seq_one_letter_code
_entity_poly.pdbx_strand_id
1 'polypeptide(L)'
;MGLLVYIFLGGLLHYQVDGSRMRQEDSRPRIVEHPSDLIVSKGEPATLNCKAEGRPTPTVEWYKDGERVETDKDDPRSHRMLLPSGSLFFLRIVHGRRSKPDEGSYVCVARNYLGEAVSRNASLEVASGRVATVTRPPASHSRSHGEAEGDVTWGHSEATAARHRRGGLTECSGNILGKPKAVPV
;
A
#
# COMPACT_ATOMS: atom_id res chain seq x y z
N MET A 1 -62.50 -43.73 -44.93
CA MET A 1 -61.21 -44.41 -45.16
C MET A 1 -60.34 -43.50 -46.03
N GLY A 2 -59.82 -42.41 -45.47
CA GLY A 2 -59.05 -41.42 -46.21
C GLY A 2 -57.70 -41.27 -45.55
N LEU A 3 -56.69 -41.94 -46.10
CA LEU A 3 -55.31 -41.79 -45.68
C LEU A 3 -54.42 -41.76 -46.92
N LEU A 4 -53.40 -40.92 -46.81
CA LEU A 4 -52.19 -40.83 -47.62
C LEU A 4 -52.23 -39.74 -48.69
N VAL A 5 -51.17 -38.93 -48.62
CA VAL A 5 -50.77 -37.87 -49.55
C VAL A 5 -51.50 -36.55 -49.33
N TYR A 6 -51.05 -35.71 -48.38
CA TYR A 6 -50.97 -34.24 -48.48
C TYR A 6 -50.62 -33.54 -47.14
N ILE A 7 -49.57 -33.94 -46.41
CA ILE A 7 -49.02 -33.02 -45.38
C ILE A 7 -47.50 -33.20 -45.19
N PHE A 8 -46.74 -33.11 -46.28
CA PHE A 8 -45.39 -32.54 -46.19
C PHE A 8 -45.52 -31.10 -46.66
N LEU A 9 -45.72 -30.16 -45.73
CA LEU A 9 -45.41 -28.72 -45.87
C LEU A 9 -45.88 -28.01 -44.59
N GLY A 10 -44.92 -27.43 -43.86
CA GLY A 10 -45.20 -26.37 -42.88
C GLY A 10 -45.29 -26.82 -41.42
N GLY A 11 -44.17 -26.80 -40.73
CA GLY A 11 -44.13 -26.95 -39.28
C GLY A 11 -42.77 -26.51 -38.77
N LEU A 12 -42.59 -25.18 -38.66
CA LEU A 12 -41.44 -24.55 -38.03
C LEU A 12 -41.25 -25.22 -36.66
N LEU A 13 -40.05 -25.73 -36.35
CA LEU A 13 -39.71 -26.13 -34.99
C LEU A 13 -39.91 -24.89 -34.11
N HIS A 14 -41.02 -24.84 -33.36
CA HIS A 14 -41.18 -23.87 -32.30
C HIS A 14 -40.13 -24.20 -31.25
N TYR A 15 -38.96 -23.57 -31.38
CA TYR A 15 -37.97 -23.53 -30.33
C TYR A 15 -38.58 -22.69 -29.20
N GLN A 16 -39.26 -23.36 -28.28
CA GLN A 16 -39.75 -22.73 -27.07
C GLN A 16 -38.52 -22.29 -26.27
N VAL A 17 -38.25 -20.99 -26.28
CA VAL A 17 -37.24 -20.41 -25.41
C VAL A 17 -37.89 -20.32 -24.03
N ASP A 18 -37.68 -21.34 -23.20
CA ASP A 18 -38.18 -21.37 -21.82
C ASP A 18 -37.74 -20.10 -21.08
N GLY A 19 -38.72 -19.26 -20.76
CA GLY A 19 -38.56 -17.95 -20.14
C GLY A 19 -38.34 -17.99 -18.62
N SER A 20 -37.76 -19.06 -18.08
CA SER A 20 -37.67 -19.31 -16.62
C SER A 20 -36.26 -19.24 -16.04
N ARG A 21 -35.27 -18.78 -16.80
CA ARG A 21 -33.98 -18.34 -16.27
C ARG A 21 -33.89 -16.85 -16.54
N MET A 22 -33.81 -16.00 -15.50
CA MET A 22 -33.50 -14.58 -15.67
C MET A 22 -32.37 -14.47 -16.68
N ARG A 23 -32.66 -14.00 -17.89
CA ARG A 23 -31.64 -13.69 -18.88
C ARG A 23 -30.94 -12.47 -18.31
N GLN A 24 -29.88 -12.71 -17.55
CA GLN A 24 -29.12 -11.61 -17.03
C GLN A 24 -28.41 -11.00 -18.22
N GLU A 25 -28.85 -9.79 -18.57
CA GLU A 25 -28.43 -9.09 -19.77
C GLU A 25 -26.90 -9.01 -19.84
N ASP A 26 -26.39 -9.20 -21.05
CA ASP A 26 -24.96 -9.03 -21.27
C ASP A 26 -24.57 -7.58 -21.01
N SER A 27 -23.42 -7.40 -20.36
CA SER A 27 -22.93 -6.11 -19.91
C SER A 27 -21.43 -6.01 -20.16
N ARG A 28 -21.00 -4.80 -20.55
CA ARG A 28 -19.60 -4.48 -20.75
C ARG A 28 -18.79 -4.70 -19.46
N PRO A 29 -17.48 -5.02 -19.58
CA PRO A 29 -16.64 -5.16 -18.40
C PRO A 29 -16.57 -3.84 -17.64
N ARG A 30 -16.48 -3.94 -16.32
CA ARG A 30 -16.25 -2.82 -15.41
C ARG A 30 -15.30 -3.29 -14.31
N ILE A 31 -14.23 -2.52 -14.07
CA ILE A 31 -13.36 -2.75 -12.92
C ILE A 31 -14.06 -2.21 -11.68
N VAL A 32 -14.29 -3.07 -10.68
CA VAL A 32 -14.92 -2.73 -9.40
C VAL A 32 -13.92 -2.64 -8.25
N GLU A 33 -12.81 -3.35 -8.35
CA GLU A 33 -11.66 -3.19 -7.46
C GLU A 33 -10.44 -2.90 -8.32
N HIS A 34 -9.84 -1.75 -8.10
CA HIS A 34 -8.62 -1.32 -8.79
C HIS A 34 -7.39 -1.67 -7.95
N PRO A 35 -6.24 -1.95 -8.58
CA PRO A 35 -5.01 -2.11 -7.84
C PRO A 35 -4.59 -0.81 -7.18
N SER A 36 -3.78 -0.95 -6.14
CA SER A 36 -3.19 0.16 -5.38
C SER A 36 -1.69 -0.03 -5.33
N ASP A 37 -0.97 1.08 -5.18
CA ASP A 37 0.49 1.08 -5.07
C ASP A 37 0.96 0.19 -3.92
N LEU A 38 2.01 -0.59 -4.16
CA LEU A 38 2.52 -1.58 -3.24
C LEU A 38 4.04 -1.51 -3.13
N ILE A 39 4.52 -1.41 -1.89
CA ILE A 39 5.95 -1.51 -1.57
C ILE A 39 6.16 -2.82 -0.81
N VAL A 40 7.00 -3.70 -1.34
CA VAL A 40 7.19 -5.06 -0.81
C VAL A 40 8.66 -5.45 -0.80
N SER A 41 9.08 -6.21 0.22
CA SER A 41 10.46 -6.68 0.30
C SER A 41 10.77 -7.72 -0.76
N LYS A 42 12.02 -7.73 -1.24
CA LYS A 42 12.51 -8.79 -2.13
C LYS A 42 12.30 -10.17 -1.51
N GLY A 43 11.79 -11.11 -2.29
CA GLY A 43 11.60 -12.50 -1.88
C GLY A 43 10.27 -12.77 -1.17
N GLU A 44 9.58 -11.74 -0.69
CA GLU A 44 8.27 -11.86 -0.07
C GLU A 44 7.16 -12.04 -1.12
N PRO A 45 6.05 -12.72 -0.78
CA PRO A 45 4.88 -12.78 -1.64
C PRO A 45 4.16 -11.42 -1.70
N ALA A 46 3.42 -11.19 -2.78
CA ALA A 46 2.67 -9.95 -2.99
C ALA A 46 1.39 -10.21 -3.80
N THR A 47 0.39 -9.35 -3.66
CA THR A 47 -0.83 -9.40 -4.48
C THR A 47 -1.19 -8.00 -4.97
N LEU A 48 -1.37 -7.85 -6.28
CA LEU A 48 -2.06 -6.71 -6.86
C LEU A 48 -3.52 -7.08 -7.09
N ASN A 49 -4.42 -6.45 -6.34
CA ASN A 49 -5.84 -6.75 -6.44
C ASN A 49 -6.44 -6.16 -7.71
N CYS A 50 -7.25 -6.95 -8.39
CA CYS A 50 -8.11 -6.47 -9.46
C CYS A 50 -9.36 -7.33 -9.50
N LYS A 51 -10.52 -6.70 -9.52
CA LYS A 51 -11.80 -7.37 -9.69
C LYS A 51 -12.60 -6.69 -10.78
N ALA A 52 -13.07 -7.49 -11.73
CA ALA A 52 -13.89 -7.04 -12.83
C ALA A 52 -15.25 -7.74 -12.81
N GLU A 53 -16.29 -7.00 -13.17
CA GLU A 53 -17.64 -7.49 -13.37
C GLU A 53 -18.03 -7.28 -14.83
N GLY A 54 -18.93 -8.13 -15.34
CA GLY A 54 -19.41 -8.05 -16.72
C GLY A 54 -20.13 -9.35 -17.08
N ARG A 55 -20.94 -9.31 -18.13
CA ARG A 55 -21.64 -10.48 -18.66
C ARG A 55 -21.49 -10.55 -20.17
N PRO A 56 -20.96 -11.66 -20.71
CA PRO A 56 -20.33 -12.79 -20.05
C PRO A 56 -19.15 -12.37 -19.16
N THR A 57 -18.80 -13.22 -18.20
CA THR A 57 -17.70 -12.96 -17.24
C THR A 57 -16.43 -12.56 -17.99
N PRO A 58 -15.85 -11.39 -17.69
CA PRO A 58 -14.70 -10.91 -18.43
C PRO A 58 -13.44 -11.71 -18.10
N THR A 59 -12.58 -11.89 -19.10
CA THR A 59 -11.21 -12.37 -18.90
C THR A 59 -10.34 -11.20 -18.46
N VAL A 60 -9.44 -11.44 -17.51
CA VAL A 60 -8.52 -10.42 -16.97
C VAL A 60 -7.10 -10.74 -17.41
N GLU A 61 -6.40 -9.73 -17.92
CA GLU A 61 -4.98 -9.76 -18.23
C GLU A 61 -4.26 -8.62 -17.52
N TRP A 62 -2.97 -8.78 -17.27
CA TRP A 62 -2.14 -7.75 -16.64
C TRP A 62 -1.09 -7.24 -17.61
N TYR A 63 -0.83 -5.94 -17.53
CA TYR A 63 0.22 -5.28 -18.29
C TYR A 63 1.13 -4.54 -17.33
N LYS A 64 2.43 -4.65 -17.53
CA LYS A 64 3.49 -3.97 -16.79
C LYS A 64 4.24 -3.08 -17.76
N ASP A 65 4.26 -1.78 -17.49
CA ASP A 65 4.96 -0.78 -18.32
C ASP A 65 4.58 -0.86 -19.82
N GLY A 66 3.34 -1.28 -20.11
CA GLY A 66 2.80 -1.48 -21.46
C GLY A 66 2.98 -2.88 -22.05
N GLU A 67 3.76 -3.77 -21.41
CA GLU A 67 3.97 -5.14 -21.88
C GLU A 67 3.08 -6.14 -21.14
N ARG A 68 2.56 -7.14 -21.86
CA ARG A 68 1.70 -8.18 -21.26
C ARG A 68 2.51 -9.02 -20.26
N VAL A 69 1.98 -9.19 -19.07
CA VAL A 69 2.58 -10.00 -18.01
C VAL A 69 2.27 -11.47 -18.28
N GLU A 70 3.31 -12.29 -18.41
CA GLU A 70 3.18 -13.76 -18.44
C GLU A 70 2.89 -14.30 -17.04
N THR A 71 1.92 -15.21 -16.97
CA THR A 71 1.42 -15.82 -15.73
C THR A 71 1.53 -17.34 -15.79
N ASP A 72 1.11 -18.02 -14.72
CA ASP A 72 0.98 -19.47 -14.63
C ASP A 72 0.10 -20.09 -15.73
N LYS A 73 -0.81 -19.31 -16.32
CA LYS A 73 -1.62 -19.74 -17.46
C LYS A 73 -0.86 -19.78 -18.79
N ASP A 74 0.22 -19.02 -18.90
CA ASP A 74 1.06 -18.92 -20.09
C ASP A 74 2.30 -19.84 -19.96
N ASP A 75 2.95 -19.84 -18.79
CA ASP A 75 4.06 -20.72 -18.43
C ASP A 75 3.86 -21.29 -17.01
N PRO A 76 3.71 -22.62 -16.84
CA PRO A 76 3.58 -23.26 -15.53
C PRO A 76 4.75 -23.03 -14.56
N ARG A 77 5.91 -22.55 -15.06
CA ARG A 77 7.08 -22.21 -14.24
C ARG A 77 7.10 -20.75 -13.79
N SER A 78 6.15 -19.93 -14.23
CA SER A 78 6.05 -18.53 -13.82
C SER A 78 5.88 -18.41 -12.31
N HIS A 79 6.57 -17.44 -11.69
CA HIS A 79 6.36 -17.11 -10.27
C HIS A 79 5.16 -16.18 -10.04
N ARG A 80 4.46 -15.82 -11.12
CA ARG A 80 3.29 -14.93 -11.14
C ARG A 80 2.06 -15.76 -11.48
N MET A 81 1.03 -15.64 -10.66
CA MET A 81 -0.20 -16.41 -10.78
C MET A 81 -1.40 -15.48 -11.01
N LEU A 82 -2.25 -15.81 -11.97
CA LEU A 82 -3.52 -15.11 -12.18
C LEU A 82 -4.64 -15.79 -11.38
N LEU A 83 -5.06 -15.14 -10.30
CA LEU A 83 -6.11 -15.69 -9.43
C LEU A 83 -7.49 -15.64 -10.11
N PRO A 84 -8.45 -16.50 -9.70
CA PRO A 84 -9.82 -16.48 -10.23
C PRO A 84 -10.55 -15.14 -10.03
N SER A 85 -10.13 -14.33 -9.05
CA SER A 85 -10.66 -12.98 -8.83
C SER A 85 -10.27 -11.99 -9.94
N GLY A 86 -9.20 -12.27 -10.69
CA GLY A 86 -8.52 -11.33 -11.57
C GLY A 86 -7.25 -10.71 -10.96
N SER A 87 -6.99 -10.95 -9.66
CA SER A 87 -5.80 -10.44 -8.98
C SER A 87 -4.52 -11.12 -9.46
N LEU A 88 -3.43 -10.37 -9.53
CA LEU A 88 -2.10 -10.88 -9.85
C LEU A 88 -1.35 -11.20 -8.54
N PHE A 89 -1.05 -12.47 -8.33
CA PHE A 89 -0.31 -12.95 -7.16
C PHE A 89 1.13 -13.27 -7.53
N PHE A 90 2.08 -12.78 -6.75
CA PHE A 90 3.50 -13.09 -6.87
C PHE A 90 3.88 -14.06 -5.75
N LEU A 91 4.37 -15.24 -6.10
CA LEU A 91 4.88 -16.22 -5.12
C LEU A 91 6.08 -15.66 -4.34
N ARG A 92 6.92 -14.87 -5.02
CA ARG A 92 8.05 -14.14 -4.45
C ARG A 92 8.38 -12.97 -5.35
N ILE A 93 8.76 -11.83 -4.76
CA ILE A 93 9.20 -10.66 -5.52
C ILE A 93 10.66 -10.83 -5.96
N VAL A 94 10.89 -10.79 -7.26
CA VAL A 94 12.19 -10.96 -7.89
C VAL A 94 12.82 -9.60 -8.18
N HIS A 95 13.95 -9.33 -7.51
CA HIS A 95 14.75 -8.12 -7.70
C HIS A 95 16.25 -8.46 -7.74
N GLY A 96 16.88 -8.25 -8.88
CA GLY A 96 18.31 -8.47 -9.12
C GLY A 96 19.05 -7.16 -9.38
N ARG A 97 20.39 -7.19 -9.29
CA ARG A 97 21.22 -6.00 -9.56
C ARG A 97 21.15 -5.52 -11.01
N ARG A 98 20.95 -6.44 -11.96
CA ARG A 98 20.91 -6.15 -13.41
C ARG A 98 19.51 -6.22 -14.02
N SER A 99 18.56 -6.83 -13.32
CA SER A 99 17.19 -7.02 -13.81
C SER A 99 16.22 -6.96 -12.64
N LYS A 100 15.14 -6.21 -12.84
CA LYS A 100 14.05 -6.02 -11.88
C LYS A 100 12.74 -6.40 -12.57
N PRO A 101 12.52 -7.71 -12.83
CA PRO A 101 11.43 -8.15 -13.68
C PRO A 101 10.05 -7.82 -13.08
N ASP A 102 9.93 -7.72 -11.75
CA ASP A 102 8.66 -7.43 -11.09
C ASP A 102 8.43 -5.94 -10.78
N GLU A 103 9.48 -5.14 -10.60
CA GLU A 103 9.33 -3.70 -10.27
C GLU A 103 8.83 -2.93 -11.50
N GLY A 104 7.75 -2.17 -11.37
CA GLY A 104 7.19 -1.38 -12.48
C GLY A 104 5.75 -0.97 -12.25
N SER A 105 5.12 -0.51 -13.32
CA SER A 105 3.78 0.08 -13.33
C SER A 105 2.75 -0.87 -13.91
N TYR A 106 1.75 -1.26 -13.12
CA TYR A 106 0.79 -2.31 -13.48
C TYR A 106 -0.61 -1.77 -13.73
N VAL A 107 -1.25 -2.31 -14.77
CA VAL A 107 -2.69 -2.16 -15.03
C VAL A 107 -3.30 -3.54 -15.31
N CYS A 108 -4.53 -3.76 -14.83
CA CYS A 108 -5.33 -4.89 -15.25
C CYS A 108 -6.32 -4.46 -16.33
N VAL A 109 -6.54 -5.35 -17.28
CA VAL A 109 -7.40 -5.14 -18.44
C VAL A 109 -8.42 -6.28 -18.48
N ALA A 110 -9.70 -5.93 -18.34
CA ALA A 110 -10.81 -6.87 -18.36
C ALA A 110 -11.54 -6.82 -19.70
N ARG A 111 -11.72 -7.97 -20.38
CA ARG A 111 -12.29 -8.06 -21.73
C ARG A 111 -13.45 -9.04 -21.79
N ASN A 112 -14.50 -8.68 -22.50
CA ASN A 112 -15.50 -9.63 -23.00
C ASN A 112 -15.93 -9.22 -24.41
N TYR A 113 -16.88 -9.93 -25.01
CA TYR A 113 -17.26 -9.66 -26.41
C TYR A 113 -17.92 -8.27 -26.60
N LEU A 114 -18.40 -7.62 -25.54
CA LEU A 114 -19.01 -6.30 -25.60
C LEU A 114 -17.99 -5.16 -25.48
N GLY A 115 -16.78 -5.43 -24.99
CA GLY A 115 -15.72 -4.44 -24.90
C GLY A 115 -14.66 -4.74 -23.85
N GLU A 116 -14.03 -3.67 -23.38
CA GLU A 116 -12.86 -3.68 -22.51
C GLU A 116 -12.98 -2.61 -21.42
N ALA A 117 -12.44 -2.91 -20.24
CA ALA A 117 -12.21 -1.96 -19.18
C ALA A 117 -10.77 -2.04 -18.68
N VAL A 118 -10.13 -0.89 -18.52
CA VAL A 118 -8.76 -0.76 -18.02
C VAL A 118 -8.79 -0.18 -16.61
N SER A 119 -8.00 -0.73 -15.70
CA SER A 119 -7.90 -0.22 -14.33
C SER A 119 -7.11 1.07 -14.24
N ARG A 120 -7.16 1.70 -13.06
CA ARG A 120 -6.11 2.63 -12.64
C ARG A 120 -4.76 1.92 -12.60
N ASN A 121 -3.73 2.73 -12.74
CA ASN A 121 -2.35 2.30 -12.62
C ASN A 121 -1.97 2.09 -11.16
N ALA A 122 -1.09 1.11 -10.90
CA ALA A 122 -0.52 0.85 -9.58
C ALA A 122 0.98 0.58 -9.71
N SER A 123 1.80 1.21 -8.87
CA SER A 123 3.23 0.93 -8.81
C SER A 123 3.52 -0.27 -7.90
N LEU A 124 4.45 -1.13 -8.33
CA LEU A 124 5.04 -2.16 -7.50
C LEU A 124 6.52 -1.83 -7.30
N GLU A 125 6.87 -1.45 -6.07
CA GLU A 125 8.24 -1.08 -5.70
C GLU A 125 8.83 -2.07 -4.70
N VAL A 126 10.15 -2.29 -4.80
CA VAL A 126 10.85 -3.20 -3.90
C VAL A 126 11.46 -2.40 -2.75
N ALA A 127 11.09 -2.74 -1.52
CA ALA A 127 11.62 -2.10 -0.32
C ALA A 127 13.15 -2.21 -0.28
N SER A 128 13.84 -1.08 -0.38
CA SER A 128 15.29 -1.02 -0.21
C SER A 128 15.60 -0.85 1.27
N GLY A 129 16.39 -1.78 1.82
CA GLY A 129 16.69 -1.85 3.24
C GLY A 129 17.42 -0.62 3.79
N ARG A 130 16.64 0.38 4.20
CA ARG A 130 16.83 1.20 5.40
C ARG A 130 15.43 1.56 5.91
N VAL A 131 14.87 0.70 6.76
CA VAL A 131 13.85 1.15 7.71
C VAL A 131 14.59 2.04 8.71
N ALA A 132 14.81 3.30 8.36
CA ALA A 132 14.93 4.31 9.39
C ALA A 132 13.54 4.34 10.02
N THR A 133 13.41 3.81 11.23
CA THR A 133 12.24 4.05 12.06
C THR A 133 12.13 5.56 12.23
N VAL A 134 11.42 6.23 11.32
CA VAL A 134 10.86 7.55 11.58
C VAL A 134 9.68 7.29 12.51
N THR A 135 10.00 6.88 13.74
CA THR A 135 9.09 7.00 14.85
C THR A 135 8.93 8.49 15.02
N ARG A 136 7.88 9.07 14.43
CA ARG A 136 7.50 10.45 14.69
C ARG A 136 7.47 10.58 16.22
N PRO A 137 8.36 11.37 16.85
CA PRO A 137 8.28 11.54 18.29
C PRO A 137 6.87 12.02 18.62
N PRO A 138 6.17 11.43 19.61
CA PRO A 138 4.89 11.94 20.01
C PRO A 138 5.07 13.41 20.39
N ALA A 139 4.25 14.28 19.78
CA ALA A 139 4.21 15.69 20.10
C ALA A 139 4.05 15.82 21.61
N SER A 140 5.08 16.33 22.28
CA SER A 140 5.01 16.69 23.68
C SER A 140 3.91 17.74 23.80
N HIS A 141 2.85 17.39 24.53
CA HIS A 141 1.82 18.34 24.89
C HIS A 141 2.48 19.41 25.76
N SER A 142 2.59 20.63 25.23
CA SER A 142 2.90 21.81 26.02
C SER A 142 1.82 21.96 27.09
N ARG A 143 2.17 21.73 28.36
CA ARG A 143 1.34 22.16 29.49
C ARG A 143 1.23 23.67 29.44
N SER A 144 0.04 24.18 29.14
CA SER A 144 -0.32 25.56 29.47
C SER A 144 -0.50 25.64 30.99
N HIS A 145 0.51 26.15 31.70
CA HIS A 145 0.29 26.73 33.03
C HIS A 145 -0.47 28.04 32.82
N GLY A 146 -1.75 28.07 33.20
CA GLY A 146 -2.45 29.31 33.48
C GLY A 146 -2.22 29.64 34.94
N GLU A 147 -1.51 30.73 35.22
CA GLU A 147 -1.37 31.29 36.56
C GLU A 147 -1.40 32.82 36.46
N ALA A 148 -2.53 33.40 36.87
CA ALA A 148 -2.79 34.80 37.13
C ALA A 148 -3.99 34.77 38.11
N GLU A 149 -4.06 35.43 39.26
CA GLU A 149 -3.36 36.57 39.82
C GLU A 149 -3.42 36.56 41.37
N GLY A 150 -2.61 37.43 42.00
CA GLY A 150 -2.89 38.06 43.30
C GLY A 150 -2.03 37.51 44.43
N ASP A 151 -1.40 38.28 45.31
CA ASP A 151 -1.37 39.73 45.54
C ASP A 151 -0.09 40.00 46.36
N VAL A 152 0.51 41.18 46.17
CA VAL A 152 1.77 41.59 46.79
C VAL A 152 1.45 42.49 47.98
N THR A 153 1.87 42.09 49.19
CA THR A 153 1.97 43.01 50.32
C THR A 153 3.33 42.92 50.99
N TRP A 154 4.08 44.02 50.92
CA TRP A 154 5.33 44.26 51.64
C TRP A 154 5.04 44.68 53.08
N GLY A 155 5.76 44.08 54.04
CA GLY A 155 5.79 44.50 55.45
C GLY A 155 7.24 44.67 55.91
N HIS A 156 7.55 45.84 56.44
CA HIS A 156 8.89 46.31 56.82
C HIS A 156 9.38 45.80 58.20
N SER A 157 10.70 45.60 58.28
CA SER A 157 11.66 45.83 59.40
C SER A 157 11.33 45.39 60.84
N GLU A 158 12.24 44.62 61.47
CA GLU A 158 13.26 45.16 62.40
C GLU A 158 14.20 44.08 63.00
N ALA A 159 15.47 44.49 63.19
CA ALA A 159 16.49 44.06 64.17
C ALA A 159 16.97 42.57 64.17
N THR A 160 18.23 42.20 64.41
CA THR A 160 19.28 42.82 65.23
C THR A 160 20.65 42.25 64.84
N ALA A 161 21.71 43.06 64.97
CA ALA A 161 23.09 42.73 64.64
C ALA A 161 23.76 41.75 65.63
N ALA A 162 24.63 40.88 65.12
CA ALA A 162 25.70 40.27 65.89
C ALA A 162 26.99 40.22 65.06
N ARG A 163 28.04 40.85 65.60
CA ARG A 163 29.37 41.08 65.02
C ARG A 163 30.35 40.12 65.67
N HIS A 164 31.13 39.33 64.93
CA HIS A 164 32.44 38.86 65.43
C HIS A 164 33.46 38.52 64.31
N ARG A 165 34.55 39.33 64.33
CA ARG A 165 35.99 39.08 64.13
C ARG A 165 36.58 38.43 62.85
N ARG A 166 37.35 39.30 62.18
CA ARG A 166 38.65 39.20 61.46
C ARG A 166 39.48 37.88 61.51
N GLY A 167 40.08 37.60 60.36
CA GLY A 167 41.34 36.84 60.14
C GLY A 167 41.13 35.76 59.07
N GLY A 168 41.92 35.54 58.03
CA GLY A 168 43.20 36.07 57.54
C GLY A 168 43.48 35.44 56.16
N LEU A 169 44.52 35.91 55.48
CA LEU A 169 44.96 35.50 54.14
C LEU A 169 45.25 33.98 54.01
N THR A 170 45.01 33.42 52.81
CA THR A 170 46.02 32.69 52.02
C THR A 170 45.53 32.41 50.59
N GLU A 171 46.37 32.79 49.62
CA GLU A 171 46.40 32.30 48.24
C GLU A 171 46.47 30.77 48.17
N CYS A 172 45.93 30.18 47.11
CA CYS A 172 46.60 29.10 46.36
C CYS A 172 46.06 28.99 44.93
N SER A 173 47.01 29.07 44.00
CA SER A 173 46.91 29.00 42.55
C SER A 173 46.36 27.68 41.99
N GLY A 174 45.66 27.80 40.85
CA GLY A 174 45.99 27.19 39.55
C GLY A 174 46.25 25.69 39.43
N ASN A 175 45.45 25.02 38.58
CA ASN A 175 45.94 24.23 37.43
C ASN A 175 44.73 23.85 36.53
N ILE A 176 44.60 24.44 35.34
CA ILE A 176 45.22 24.12 34.04
C ILE A 176 44.61 22.88 33.36
N LEU A 177 43.97 23.18 32.22
CA LEU A 177 43.54 22.35 31.10
C LEU A 177 44.54 21.25 30.71
N GLY A 178 44.04 20.03 30.53
CA GLY A 178 44.67 18.98 29.73
C GLY A 178 43.70 18.44 28.68
N LYS A 179 43.83 18.90 27.44
CA LYS A 179 43.18 18.33 26.25
C LYS A 179 43.94 17.09 25.72
N PRO A 180 43.30 16.26 24.86
CA PRO A 180 43.70 14.88 24.61
C PRO A 180 44.68 14.73 23.43
N LYS A 181 45.37 13.58 23.36
CA LYS A 181 46.03 13.13 22.12
C LYS A 181 45.84 11.63 21.86
N ALA A 182 45.61 11.40 20.57
CA ALA A 182 45.32 10.22 19.79
C ALA A 182 46.53 9.24 19.65
N VAL A 183 46.30 7.90 19.59
CA VAL A 183 46.43 7.01 18.39
C VAL A 183 47.86 6.41 18.23
N PRO A 184 48.10 5.29 17.51
CA PRO A 184 47.47 3.96 17.44
C PRO A 184 48.50 2.82 17.75
N VAL A 185 48.11 1.54 17.68
CA VAL A 185 48.57 0.48 16.74
C VAL A 185 47.58 -0.67 16.84
#